data_AF-A0A938AJU5-F1
#
_entry.id   AF-A0A938AJU5-F1
#
_cell.length_a   1.000
_cell.length_b   1.000
_cell.length_c   1.000
_cell.angle_alpha   90.00
_cell.angle_beta   90.00
_cell.angle_gamma   90.00
#
_symmetry.space_group_name_H-M   'P 1'
#
loop_
_entity.id
_entity.type
_entity.pdbx_description
1 polymer ?
#
loop_
_entity_poly.entity_id
_entity_poly.type
_entity_poly.pdbx_seq_one_letter_code
_entity_poly.pdbx_strand_id
1 'polypeptide(L)'
;MSGDLDTARMEGEMMAAREAAVGVAGVPMLGLRAVQPGTGARAWLVALEGPAFLCLDDALDPEPSLARFRDVVQAGLAAELADDAVSADALRAFRAPADAMATWGGDLPAAVEALGRAADAADELAAWREDPRRIIASLVDVDEAAAVQQRAHAAYATFAGLTEPLVERQDSLDPALLQALVDVERAADAAGLGASLGKMLAEAMPGIIEAADEMARAHVTPLS
;
A
#
# COMPACT_ATOMS: atom_id res chain seq x y z
N MET A 1 10.37 18.62 -13.08
CA MET A 1 11.62 18.40 -13.82
C MET A 1 12.51 17.29 -13.26
N SER A 2 12.44 16.91 -11.97
CA SER A 2 13.16 15.70 -11.50
C SER A 2 12.40 14.40 -11.78
N GLY A 3 11.06 14.41 -11.80
CA GLY A 3 10.23 13.23 -12.06
C GLY A 3 10.49 12.56 -13.40
N ASP A 4 10.57 13.32 -14.50
CA ASP A 4 10.78 12.76 -15.84
C ASP A 4 12.15 12.07 -16.02
N LEU A 5 13.18 12.56 -15.31
CA LEU A 5 14.52 11.98 -15.33
C LEU A 5 14.59 10.69 -14.52
N ASP A 6 13.84 10.61 -13.41
CA ASP A 6 13.73 9.37 -12.62
C ASP A 6 12.91 8.30 -13.35
N THR A 7 11.86 8.67 -14.10
CA THR A 7 11.08 7.74 -14.92
C THR A 7 11.92 7.15 -16.06
N ALA A 8 12.62 7.99 -16.84
CA ALA A 8 13.46 7.50 -17.93
C ALA A 8 14.61 6.60 -17.45
N ARG A 9 15.17 6.90 -16.26
CA ARG A 9 16.16 6.03 -15.62
C ARG A 9 15.56 4.68 -15.24
N MET A 10 14.39 4.68 -14.60
CA MET A 10 13.70 3.45 -14.20
C MET A 10 13.35 2.57 -15.40
N GLU A 11 12.86 3.16 -16.49
CA GLU A 11 12.59 2.43 -17.74
C GLU A 11 13.85 1.74 -18.27
N GLY A 12 14.99 2.43 -18.28
CA GLY A 12 16.28 1.86 -18.67
C GLY A 12 16.73 0.72 -17.76
N GLU A 13 16.57 0.87 -16.45
CA GLU A 13 16.88 -0.15 -15.46
C GLU A 13 15.98 -1.39 -15.61
N MET A 14 14.67 -1.21 -15.83
CA MET A 14 13.72 -2.29 -16.10
C MET A 14 14.05 -3.04 -17.40
N MET A 15 14.42 -2.32 -18.45
CA MET A 15 14.86 -2.92 -19.71
C MET A 15 16.10 -3.79 -19.52
N ALA A 16 17.12 -3.28 -18.83
CA ALA A 16 18.35 -4.02 -18.56
C ALA A 16 18.08 -5.29 -17.72
N ALA A 17 17.25 -5.19 -16.69
CA ALA A 17 16.86 -6.34 -15.87
C ALA A 17 16.09 -7.39 -16.69
N ARG A 18 15.22 -6.96 -17.62
CA ARG A 18 14.53 -7.87 -18.54
C ARG A 18 15.50 -8.60 -19.46
N GLU A 19 16.49 -7.90 -20.02
CA GLU A 19 17.51 -8.52 -20.88
C GLU A 19 18.36 -9.54 -20.12
N ALA A 20 18.79 -9.20 -18.91
CA ALA A 20 19.53 -10.10 -18.03
C ALA A 20 18.71 -11.35 -17.67
N ALA A 21 17.44 -11.17 -17.29
CA ALA A 21 16.54 -12.27 -16.95
C ALA A 21 16.35 -13.24 -18.12
N VAL A 22 16.14 -12.72 -19.34
CA VAL A 22 16.03 -13.55 -20.56
C VAL A 22 17.33 -14.31 -20.83
N GLY A 23 18.48 -13.67 -20.63
CA GLY A 23 19.80 -14.29 -20.80
C GLY A 23 20.06 -15.46 -19.85
N VAL A 24 19.52 -15.39 -18.63
CA VAL A 24 19.67 -16.44 -17.60
C VAL A 24 18.63 -17.54 -17.76
N ALA A 25 17.35 -17.18 -17.85
CA ALA A 25 16.25 -18.13 -17.71
C ALA A 25 16.00 -18.98 -18.96
N GLY A 26 16.29 -18.43 -20.16
CA GLY A 26 16.04 -19.12 -21.44
C GLY A 26 14.56 -19.43 -21.71
N VAL A 27 13.63 -18.93 -20.90
CA VAL A 27 12.17 -19.08 -21.01
C VAL A 27 11.48 -17.71 -21.00
N PRO A 28 10.26 -17.59 -21.54
CA PRO A 28 9.54 -16.32 -21.54
C PRO A 28 9.26 -15.80 -20.14
N MET A 29 9.40 -14.48 -19.99
CA MET A 29 9.06 -13.76 -18.77
C MET A 29 7.58 -13.37 -18.77
N LEU A 30 6.90 -13.64 -17.65
CA LEU A 30 5.53 -13.22 -17.40
C LEU A 30 5.48 -11.83 -16.75
N GLY A 31 6.43 -11.54 -15.87
CA GLY A 31 6.48 -10.28 -15.14
C GLY A 31 7.85 -10.00 -14.54
N LEU A 32 8.08 -8.72 -14.25
CA LEU A 32 9.29 -8.21 -13.62
C LEU A 32 8.86 -7.14 -12.61
N ARG A 33 9.41 -7.20 -11.40
CA ARG A 33 9.20 -6.17 -10.37
C ARG A 33 10.53 -5.75 -9.78
N ALA A 34 10.78 -4.44 -9.74
CA ALA A 34 11.86 -3.87 -8.93
C ALA A 34 11.46 -3.96 -7.45
N VAL A 35 12.37 -4.43 -6.60
CA VAL A 35 12.11 -4.58 -5.17
C VAL A 35 13.27 -3.99 -4.38
N GLN A 36 12.96 -3.26 -3.32
CA GLN A 36 13.93 -2.74 -2.38
C GLN A 36 13.59 -3.27 -0.97
N PRO A 37 14.24 -4.36 -0.53
CA PRO A 37 13.99 -4.93 0.79
C PRO A 37 14.63 -4.04 1.86
N GLY A 38 13.83 -3.24 2.57
CA GLY A 38 14.27 -2.41 3.70
C GLY A 38 15.53 -1.58 3.39
N THR A 39 16.62 -1.82 4.13
CA THR A 39 17.92 -1.15 3.94
C THR A 39 18.84 -1.81 2.91
N GLY A 40 18.37 -2.85 2.21
CA GLY A 40 19.12 -3.58 1.20
C GLY A 40 19.23 -2.84 -0.13
N ALA A 41 20.19 -3.27 -0.95
CA ALA A 41 20.29 -2.85 -2.34
C ALA A 41 19.08 -3.39 -3.14
N ARG A 42 18.71 -2.66 -4.20
CA ARG A 42 17.62 -3.04 -5.09
C ARG A 42 17.88 -4.43 -5.69
N ALA A 43 16.80 -5.18 -5.84
CA ALA A 43 16.78 -6.45 -6.54
C ALA A 43 15.63 -6.45 -7.57
N TRP A 44 15.60 -7.49 -8.39
CA TRP A 44 14.59 -7.68 -9.42
C TRP A 44 13.98 -9.05 -9.28
N LEU A 45 12.69 -9.09 -8.96
CA LEU A 45 11.93 -10.33 -8.92
C LEU A 45 11.28 -10.57 -10.27
N VAL A 46 11.57 -11.72 -10.86
CA VAL A 46 11.13 -12.12 -12.19
C VAL A 46 10.20 -13.33 -12.07
N ALA A 47 9.01 -13.22 -12.64
CA ALA A 47 8.10 -14.35 -12.84
C ALA A 47 8.26 -14.86 -14.27
N LEU A 48 8.39 -16.17 -14.43
CA LEU A 48 8.63 -16.85 -15.70
C LEU A 48 7.47 -17.80 -16.02
N GLU A 49 7.39 -18.28 -17.27
CA GLU A 49 6.40 -19.32 -17.61
C GLU A 49 6.61 -20.60 -16.79
N GLY A 50 5.54 -21.07 -16.13
CA GLY A 50 5.56 -22.18 -15.18
C GLY A 50 5.73 -21.71 -13.72
N PRO A 51 5.86 -22.63 -12.74
CA PRO A 51 6.21 -22.27 -11.38
C PRO A 51 7.73 -22.01 -11.32
N ALA A 52 8.18 -20.93 -11.96
CA ALA A 52 9.59 -20.61 -12.11
C ALA A 52 9.86 -19.13 -11.81
N PHE A 53 10.86 -18.88 -10.98
CA PHE A 53 11.23 -17.54 -10.55
C PHE A 53 12.73 -17.29 -10.67
N LEU A 54 13.09 -16.03 -10.86
CA LEU A 54 14.47 -15.56 -10.84
C LEU A 54 14.54 -14.28 -10.02
N CYS A 55 15.53 -14.18 -9.15
CA CYS A 55 15.91 -12.93 -8.52
C CYS A 55 17.25 -12.48 -9.08
N LEU A 56 17.31 -11.23 -9.55
CA LEU A 56 18.57 -10.57 -9.88
C LEU A 56 18.94 -9.57 -8.79
N ASP A 57 20.22 -9.44 -8.50
CA ASP A 57 20.74 -8.40 -7.62
C ASP A 57 20.83 -7.02 -8.32
N ASP A 58 21.46 -6.06 -7.65
CA ASP A 58 21.66 -4.71 -8.17
C ASP A 58 22.66 -4.63 -9.32
N ALA A 59 23.53 -5.64 -9.47
CA ALA A 59 24.42 -5.80 -10.62
C ALA A 59 23.76 -6.55 -11.79
N LEU A 60 22.50 -6.97 -11.62
CA LEU A 60 21.73 -7.80 -12.56
C LEU A 60 22.25 -9.24 -12.71
N ASP A 61 23.01 -9.72 -11.73
CA ASP A 61 23.44 -11.11 -11.64
C ASP A 61 22.41 -11.94 -10.84
N PRO A 62 22.27 -13.25 -11.11
CA PRO A 62 21.38 -14.11 -10.32
C PRO A 62 21.77 -14.11 -8.84
N GLU A 63 20.81 -13.82 -7.96
CA GLU A 63 21.03 -13.81 -6.52
C GLU A 63 21.30 -15.25 -6.00
N PRO A 64 22.47 -15.53 -5.41
CA PRO A 64 22.80 -16.86 -4.92
C PRO A 64 22.31 -17.12 -3.49
N SER A 65 21.96 -16.10 -2.70
CA SER A 65 21.59 -16.27 -1.30
C SER A 65 20.11 -16.58 -1.13
N LEU A 66 19.81 -17.71 -0.49
CA LEU A 66 18.43 -18.05 -0.14
C LEU A 66 17.81 -17.03 0.81
N ALA A 67 18.60 -16.50 1.75
CA ALA A 67 18.13 -15.50 2.70
C ALA A 67 17.72 -14.20 1.98
N ARG A 68 18.60 -13.67 1.12
CA ARG A 68 18.32 -12.45 0.37
C ARG A 68 17.17 -12.62 -0.61
N PHE A 69 17.09 -13.78 -1.28
CA PHE A 69 15.94 -14.11 -2.13
C PHE A 69 14.62 -14.03 -1.36
N ARG A 70 14.54 -14.64 -0.17
CA ARG A 70 13.34 -14.60 0.67
C ARG A 70 12.99 -13.18 1.07
N ASP A 71 13.96 -12.38 1.48
CA ASP A 71 13.74 -10.99 1.87
C ASP A 71 13.14 -10.18 0.71
N VAL A 72 13.66 -10.37 -0.51
CA VAL A 72 13.14 -9.74 -1.73
C VAL A 72 11.71 -10.19 -2.03
N VAL A 73 11.42 -11.49 -1.97
CA VAL A 73 10.07 -11.98 -2.24
C VAL A 73 9.06 -11.48 -1.21
N GLN A 74 9.41 -11.54 0.08
CA GLN A 74 8.53 -11.06 1.15
C GLN A 74 8.26 -9.55 1.00
N ALA A 75 9.28 -8.77 0.67
CA ALA A 75 9.14 -7.35 0.37
C ALA A 75 8.19 -7.09 -0.83
N GLY A 76 8.38 -7.83 -1.92
CA GLY A 76 7.55 -7.73 -3.11
C GLY A 76 6.08 -8.04 -2.84
N LEU A 77 5.81 -9.14 -2.14
CA LEU A 77 4.45 -9.58 -1.79
C LEU A 77 3.77 -8.65 -0.78
N ALA A 78 4.51 -8.15 0.22
CA ALA A 78 3.98 -7.17 1.17
C ALA A 78 3.59 -5.86 0.48
N ALA A 79 4.42 -5.38 -0.46
CA ALA A 79 4.09 -4.21 -1.26
C ALA A 79 2.87 -4.42 -2.16
N GLU A 80 2.74 -5.59 -2.80
CA GLU A 80 1.55 -5.95 -3.59
C GLU A 80 0.27 -5.95 -2.75
N LEU A 81 0.32 -6.57 -1.57
CA LEU A 81 -0.81 -6.58 -0.66
C LEU A 81 -1.20 -5.15 -0.21
N ALA A 82 -0.22 -4.29 0.06
CA ALA A 82 -0.47 -2.89 0.39
C ALA A 82 -1.07 -2.11 -0.80
N ASP A 83 -0.61 -2.38 -2.03
CA ASP A 83 -1.13 -1.76 -3.25
C ASP A 83 -2.60 -2.11 -3.50
N ASP A 84 -2.99 -3.35 -3.20
CA ASP A 84 -4.34 -3.87 -3.37
C ASP A 84 -5.30 -3.41 -2.27
N ALA A 85 -4.78 -3.25 -1.04
CA ALA A 85 -5.58 -2.80 0.10
C ALA A 85 -5.97 -1.32 0.03
N VAL A 86 -5.23 -0.50 -0.73
CA VAL A 86 -5.38 0.96 -0.74
C VAL A 86 -6.01 1.43 -2.05
N SER A 87 -7.22 1.99 -1.97
CA SER A 87 -7.91 2.61 -3.11
C SER A 87 -7.78 4.14 -3.07
N ALA A 88 -7.00 4.71 -3.99
CA ALA A 88 -6.82 6.16 -4.09
C ALA A 88 -8.15 6.90 -4.36
N ASP A 89 -9.01 6.32 -5.20
CA ASP A 89 -10.31 6.90 -5.52
C ASP A 89 -11.25 6.92 -4.31
N ALA A 90 -11.28 5.83 -3.53
CA ALA A 90 -12.09 5.78 -2.32
C ALA A 90 -11.57 6.76 -1.25
N LEU A 91 -10.25 6.85 -1.08
CA LEU A 91 -9.62 7.80 -0.16
C LEU A 91 -9.94 9.26 -0.54
N ARG A 92 -9.88 9.63 -1.82
CA ARG A 92 -10.30 10.98 -2.26
C ARG A 92 -11.78 11.22 -2.09
N ALA A 93 -12.61 10.21 -2.37
CA ALA A 93 -14.05 10.32 -2.23
C ALA A 93 -14.48 10.61 -0.78
N PHE A 94 -13.64 10.25 0.21
CA PHE A 94 -13.86 10.57 1.62
C PHE A 94 -13.83 12.07 1.94
N ARG A 95 -13.12 12.89 1.16
CA ARG A 95 -12.99 14.33 1.38
C ARG A 95 -14.34 15.06 1.36
N ALA A 96 -15.18 14.75 0.37
CA ALA A 96 -16.46 15.43 0.17
C ALA A 96 -17.43 15.31 1.37
N PRO A 97 -17.72 14.10 1.91
CA PRO A 97 -18.56 13.98 3.10
C PRO A 97 -17.89 14.56 4.36
N ALA A 98 -16.56 14.51 4.47
CA ALA A 98 -15.83 15.18 5.55
C ALA A 98 -16.02 16.71 5.54
N ASP A 99 -15.88 17.34 4.36
CA ASP A 99 -16.10 18.77 4.17
C ASP A 99 -17.56 19.17 4.41
N ALA A 100 -18.52 18.32 4.00
CA ALA A 100 -19.94 18.56 4.27
C ALA A 100 -20.24 18.60 5.78
N MET A 101 -19.62 17.73 6.57
CA MET A 101 -19.74 17.74 8.03
C MET A 101 -19.17 19.01 8.68
N ALA A 102 -18.25 19.73 8.02
CA ALA A 102 -17.70 20.97 8.56
C ALA A 102 -18.76 22.07 8.77
N THR A 103 -19.89 22.00 8.05
CA THR A 103 -21.03 22.90 8.24
C THR A 103 -21.68 22.77 9.63
N TRP A 104 -21.45 21.65 10.32
CA TRP A 104 -21.92 21.37 11.68
C TRP A 104 -20.88 21.68 12.78
N GLY A 105 -19.77 22.33 12.43
CA GLY A 105 -18.66 22.63 13.36
C GLY A 105 -19.06 23.51 14.55
N GLY A 106 -20.18 24.22 14.48
CA GLY A 106 -20.74 24.95 15.63
C GLY A 106 -21.26 24.04 16.75
N ASP A 107 -21.80 22.88 16.39
CA ASP A 107 -22.40 21.93 17.33
C ASP A 107 -21.42 20.82 17.72
N LEU A 108 -20.51 20.45 16.82
CA LEU A 108 -19.56 19.33 16.98
C LEU A 108 -18.11 19.71 16.61
N PRO A 109 -17.52 20.77 17.19
CA PRO A 109 -16.23 21.32 16.74
C PRO A 109 -15.09 20.30 16.78
N ALA A 110 -14.97 19.54 17.87
CA ALA A 110 -13.90 18.55 18.03
C ALA A 110 -14.05 17.35 17.08
N ALA A 111 -15.29 16.94 16.77
CA ALA A 111 -15.55 15.85 15.83
C ALA A 111 -15.18 16.26 14.41
N VAL A 112 -15.62 17.45 13.99
CA VAL A 112 -15.27 18.04 12.68
C VAL A 112 -13.76 18.20 12.52
N GLU A 113 -13.07 18.66 13.56
CA GLU A 113 -11.61 18.79 13.54
C GLU A 113 -10.90 17.42 13.37
N ALA A 114 -11.37 16.40 14.08
CA ALA A 114 -10.85 15.04 13.93
C ALA A 114 -11.11 14.47 12.53
N LEU A 115 -12.29 14.74 11.98
CA LEU A 115 -12.66 14.31 10.63
C LEU A 115 -11.82 15.01 9.56
N GLY A 116 -11.55 16.30 9.71
CA GLY A 116 -10.63 17.04 8.83
C GLY A 116 -9.23 16.45 8.80
N ARG A 117 -8.68 16.08 9.98
CA ARG A 117 -7.38 15.37 10.05
C ARG A 117 -7.41 14.01 9.36
N ALA A 118 -8.53 13.27 9.48
CA ALA A 118 -8.69 11.99 8.80
C ALA A 118 -8.69 12.18 7.27
N ALA A 119 -9.39 13.21 6.77
CA ALA A 119 -9.45 13.52 5.35
C ALA A 119 -8.08 13.95 4.79
N ASP A 120 -7.33 14.78 5.51
CA ASP A 120 -5.98 15.18 5.09
C ASP A 120 -5.02 13.98 5.01
N ALA A 121 -5.07 13.07 5.99
CA ALA A 121 -4.27 11.85 5.96
C ALA A 121 -4.73 10.86 4.88
N ALA A 122 -6.02 10.81 4.56
CA ALA A 122 -6.54 10.02 3.45
C ALA A 122 -6.03 10.52 2.10
N ASP A 123 -5.97 11.84 1.89
CA ASP A 123 -5.40 12.44 0.68
C ASP A 123 -3.89 12.19 0.57
N GLU A 124 -3.15 12.24 1.69
CA GLU A 124 -1.73 11.86 1.73
C GLU A 124 -1.54 10.39 1.31
N LEU A 125 -2.37 9.48 1.80
CA LEU A 125 -2.33 8.07 1.42
C LEU A 125 -2.74 7.85 -0.05
N ALA A 126 -3.70 8.62 -0.56
CA ALA A 126 -4.09 8.58 -1.96
C ALA A 126 -2.97 9.07 -2.89
N ALA A 127 -2.24 10.11 -2.47
CA ALA A 127 -1.07 10.62 -3.18
C ALA A 127 0.07 9.60 -3.17
N TRP A 128 0.32 8.93 -2.04
CA TRP A 128 1.21 7.78 -2.00
C TRP A 128 0.79 6.72 -3.02
N ARG A 129 -0.49 6.32 -3.04
CA ARG A 129 -1.03 5.27 -3.92
C ARG A 129 -0.85 5.56 -5.42
N GLU A 130 -0.67 6.81 -5.79
CA GLU A 130 -0.46 7.24 -7.18
C GLU A 130 0.98 7.63 -7.50
N ASP A 131 1.88 7.60 -6.51
CA ASP A 131 3.28 7.97 -6.74
C ASP A 131 3.92 7.01 -7.77
N PRO A 132 4.44 7.51 -8.90
CA PRO A 132 5.10 6.67 -9.90
C PRO A 132 6.28 5.86 -9.36
N ARG A 133 6.92 6.30 -8.27
CA ARG A 133 8.05 5.61 -7.63
C ARG A 133 7.66 4.25 -7.07
N ARG A 134 6.37 4.01 -6.81
CA ARG A 134 5.85 2.70 -6.35
C ARG A 134 5.92 1.59 -7.39
N ILE A 135 6.36 1.90 -8.60
CA ILE A 135 6.85 0.86 -9.53
C ILE A 135 7.95 0.00 -8.88
N ILE A 136 8.66 0.55 -7.89
CA ILE A 136 9.52 -0.19 -6.97
C ILE A 136 8.70 -0.65 -5.75
N ALA A 137 8.70 -1.95 -5.47
CA ALA A 137 8.23 -2.47 -4.19
C ALA A 137 9.26 -2.16 -3.09
N SER A 138 9.07 -1.05 -2.38
CA SER A 138 9.92 -0.59 -1.29
C SER A 138 9.24 -0.86 0.06
N LEU A 139 9.89 -1.62 0.94
CA LEU A 139 9.35 -1.83 2.30
C LEU A 139 9.36 -0.53 3.12
N VAL A 140 10.32 0.37 2.87
CA VAL A 140 10.34 1.68 3.54
C VAL A 140 9.09 2.48 3.15
N ASP A 141 8.71 2.45 1.87
CA ASP A 141 7.55 3.17 1.38
C ASP A 141 6.24 2.53 1.88
N VAL A 142 6.22 1.20 2.07
CA VAL A 142 5.10 0.48 2.70
C VAL A 142 4.98 0.85 4.18
N ASP A 143 6.08 0.95 4.91
CA ASP A 143 6.08 1.40 6.32
C ASP A 143 5.58 2.85 6.44
N GLU A 144 6.01 3.73 5.54
CA GLU A 144 5.51 5.11 5.46
C GLU A 144 4.00 5.13 5.20
N ALA A 145 3.52 4.36 4.23
CA ALA A 145 2.08 4.24 3.93
C ALA A 145 1.28 3.70 5.12
N ALA A 146 1.78 2.68 5.80
CA ALA A 146 1.18 2.13 7.00
C ALA A 146 1.11 3.18 8.12
N ALA A 147 2.15 4.01 8.28
CA ALA A 147 2.15 5.11 9.23
C ALA A 147 1.11 6.19 8.87
N VAL A 148 0.96 6.55 7.60
CA VAL A 148 -0.07 7.50 7.12
C VAL A 148 -1.46 6.94 7.37
N GLN A 149 -1.69 5.68 7.00
CA GLN A 149 -2.97 4.99 7.20
C GLN A 149 -3.35 4.92 8.67
N GLN A 150 -2.39 4.62 9.56
CA GLN A 150 -2.62 4.59 11.00
C GLN A 150 -3.01 5.96 11.56
N ARG A 151 -2.46 7.06 11.01
CA ARG A 151 -2.89 8.42 11.37
C ARG A 151 -4.32 8.69 10.93
N ALA A 152 -4.68 8.32 9.70
CA ALA A 152 -6.04 8.47 9.17
C ALA A 152 -7.05 7.67 10.01
N HIS A 153 -6.74 6.41 10.30
CA HIS A 153 -7.53 5.52 11.16
C HIS A 153 -7.72 6.10 12.56
N ALA A 154 -6.65 6.56 13.23
CA ALA A 154 -6.74 7.12 14.57
C ALA A 154 -7.58 8.42 14.63
N ALA A 155 -7.44 9.27 13.61
CA ALA A 155 -8.25 10.48 13.49
C ALA A 155 -9.74 10.16 13.27
N TYR A 156 -10.03 9.19 12.40
CA TYR A 156 -11.40 8.71 12.18
C TYR A 156 -12.00 8.04 13.42
N ALA A 157 -11.25 7.20 14.13
CA ALA A 157 -11.70 6.60 15.38
C ALA A 157 -12.02 7.64 16.46
N THR A 158 -11.25 8.74 16.49
CA THR A 158 -11.54 9.88 17.36
C THR A 158 -12.86 10.55 16.99
N PHE A 159 -13.12 10.79 15.69
CA PHE A 159 -14.40 11.30 15.21
C PHE A 159 -15.54 10.36 15.63
N ALA A 160 -15.43 9.07 15.34
CA ALA A 160 -16.46 8.07 15.66
C ALA A 160 -16.78 8.03 17.16
N GLY A 161 -15.77 8.05 18.02
CA GLY A 161 -15.97 8.10 19.47
C GLY A 161 -16.61 9.40 19.97
N LEU A 162 -16.36 10.54 19.31
CA LEU A 162 -17.00 11.81 19.63
C LEU A 162 -18.45 11.88 19.15
N THR A 163 -18.81 11.15 18.10
CA THR A 163 -20.17 11.08 17.56
C THR A 163 -21.00 9.94 18.13
N GLU A 164 -20.39 8.93 18.75
CA GLU A 164 -21.08 7.78 19.38
C GLU A 164 -22.23 8.19 20.32
N PRO A 165 -22.10 9.21 21.21
CA PRO A 165 -23.21 9.63 22.07
C PRO A 165 -24.42 10.21 21.33
N LEU A 166 -24.30 10.51 20.04
CA LEU A 166 -25.42 10.99 19.22
C LEU A 166 -26.39 9.86 18.86
N VAL A 167 -25.91 8.60 18.83
CA VAL A 167 -26.73 7.41 18.54
C VAL A 167 -27.90 7.29 19.52
N GLU A 168 -27.66 7.56 20.81
CA GLU A 168 -28.68 7.50 21.87
C GLU A 168 -29.82 8.52 21.68
N ARG A 169 -29.59 9.57 20.88
CA ARG A 169 -30.56 10.66 20.65
C ARG A 169 -30.89 10.84 19.18
N GLN A 170 -30.58 9.85 18.33
CA GLN A 170 -30.71 9.93 16.88
C GLN A 170 -32.11 10.37 16.42
N ASP A 171 -33.16 9.94 17.13
CA ASP A 171 -34.56 10.25 16.81
C ASP A 171 -34.92 11.75 16.99
N SER A 172 -34.04 12.51 17.64
CA SER A 172 -34.17 13.95 17.88
C SER A 172 -33.12 14.80 17.16
N LEU A 173 -32.21 14.18 16.40
CA LEU A 173 -31.24 14.90 15.60
C LEU A 173 -31.89 15.49 14.34
N ASP A 174 -31.27 16.54 13.81
CA ASP A 174 -31.61 17.04 12.47
C ASP A 174 -31.40 15.91 11.44
N PRO A 175 -32.40 15.57 10.61
CA PRO A 175 -32.26 14.55 9.57
C PRO A 175 -31.07 14.79 8.62
N ALA A 176 -30.71 16.05 8.35
CA ALA A 176 -29.56 16.39 7.52
C ALA A 176 -28.23 16.05 8.21
N LEU A 177 -28.13 16.23 9.53
CA LEU A 177 -26.96 15.82 10.31
C LEU A 177 -26.84 14.29 10.32
N LEU A 178 -27.95 13.57 10.55
CA LEU A 178 -27.95 12.12 10.54
C LEU A 178 -27.50 11.56 9.18
N GLN A 179 -27.99 12.14 8.08
CA GLN A 179 -27.57 11.73 6.74
C GLN A 179 -26.08 12.01 6.50
N ALA A 180 -25.57 13.16 6.95
CA ALA A 180 -24.14 13.49 6.82
C ALA A 180 -23.24 12.51 7.60
N LEU A 181 -23.65 12.10 8.81
CA LEU A 181 -22.95 11.06 9.58
C LEU A 181 -22.90 9.73 8.83
N VAL A 182 -24.04 9.29 8.27
CA VAL A 182 -24.13 8.05 7.47
C VAL A 182 -23.24 8.11 6.22
N ASP A 183 -23.19 9.26 5.55
CA ASP A 183 -22.37 9.41 4.35
C ASP A 183 -20.87 9.42 4.68
N VAL A 184 -20.48 9.97 5.83
CA VAL A 184 -19.11 9.87 6.35
C VAL A 184 -18.75 8.42 6.67
N GLU A 185 -19.61 7.69 7.40
CA GLU A 185 -19.34 6.28 7.74
C GLU A 185 -19.19 5.41 6.49
N ARG A 186 -20.08 5.56 5.51
CA ARG A 186 -20.02 4.82 4.25
C ARG A 186 -18.73 5.12 3.49
N ALA A 187 -18.33 6.38 3.45
CA ALA A 187 -17.11 6.78 2.75
C ALA A 187 -15.85 6.31 3.50
N ALA A 188 -15.84 6.35 4.83
CA ALA A 188 -14.74 5.84 5.66
C ALA A 188 -14.56 4.32 5.50
N ASP A 189 -15.66 3.57 5.44
CA ASP A 189 -15.65 2.12 5.20
C ASP A 189 -15.07 1.81 3.81
N ALA A 190 -15.57 2.48 2.77
CA ALA A 190 -15.05 2.32 1.40
C ALA A 190 -13.57 2.70 1.28
N ALA A 191 -13.11 3.70 2.03
CA ALA A 191 -11.73 4.14 2.09
C ALA A 191 -10.83 3.26 2.99
N GLY A 192 -11.41 2.24 3.66
CA GLY A 192 -10.65 1.34 4.54
C GLY A 192 -10.16 2.00 5.83
N LEU A 193 -10.74 3.13 6.26
CA LEU A 193 -10.33 3.85 7.47
C LEU A 193 -10.74 3.12 8.76
N GLY A 194 -11.62 2.13 8.67
CA GLY A 194 -12.01 1.27 9.80
C GLY A 194 -11.03 0.12 10.09
N ALA A 195 -10.18 -0.24 9.13
CA ALA A 195 -9.18 -1.30 9.27
C ALA A 195 -7.77 -0.72 9.45
N SER A 196 -6.82 -1.51 9.96
CA SER A 196 -5.40 -1.11 10.05
C SER A 196 -4.59 -1.88 9.00
N LEU A 197 -3.88 -1.16 8.13
CA LEU A 197 -3.01 -1.76 7.11
C LEU A 197 -1.89 -2.59 7.78
N GLY A 198 -1.29 -2.08 8.85
CA GLY A 198 -0.27 -2.81 9.61
C GLY A 198 -0.79 -4.13 10.18
N LYS A 199 -2.05 -4.15 10.66
CA LYS A 199 -2.68 -5.39 11.13
C LYS A 199 -2.92 -6.37 9.98
N MET A 200 -3.42 -5.90 8.84
CA MET A 200 -3.64 -6.74 7.65
C MET A 200 -2.33 -7.38 7.16
N LEU A 201 -1.24 -6.59 7.07
CA LEU A 201 0.09 -7.08 6.70
C LEU A 201 0.60 -8.13 7.70
N ALA A 202 0.43 -7.88 9.00
CA ALA A 202 0.84 -8.83 10.03
C ALA A 202 0.06 -10.16 9.95
N GLU A 203 -1.24 -10.11 9.65
CA GLU A 203 -2.09 -11.29 9.48
C GLU A 203 -1.74 -12.09 8.21
N ALA A 204 -1.32 -11.42 7.14
CA ALA A 204 -0.91 -12.06 5.89
C ALA A 204 0.53 -12.62 5.91
N MET A 205 1.38 -12.14 6.83
CA MET A 205 2.80 -12.48 6.88
C MET A 205 3.11 -14.00 6.87
N PRO A 206 2.38 -14.87 7.58
CA PRO A 206 2.62 -16.31 7.51
C PRO A 206 2.47 -16.88 6.09
N GLY A 207 1.46 -16.43 5.34
CA GLY A 207 1.24 -16.85 3.95
C GLY A 207 2.30 -16.28 3.00
N ILE A 208 2.77 -15.05 3.25
CA ILE A 208 3.87 -14.44 2.50
C ILE A 208 5.18 -15.23 2.69
N ILE A 209 5.46 -15.68 3.92
CA ILE A 209 6.63 -16.52 4.22
C ILE A 209 6.54 -17.87 3.49
N GLU A 210 5.37 -18.51 3.54
CA GLU A 210 5.14 -19.78 2.82
C GLU A 210 5.31 -19.63 1.31
N ALA A 211 4.75 -18.57 0.73
CA ALA A 211 4.91 -18.26 -0.69
C ALA A 211 6.38 -18.00 -1.06
N ALA A 212 7.14 -17.29 -0.22
CA ALA A 212 8.57 -17.08 -0.44
C ALA A 212 9.37 -18.40 -0.46
N ASP A 213 8.99 -19.35 0.39
CA ASP A 213 9.59 -20.69 0.40
C ASP A 213 9.23 -21.53 -0.83
N GLU A 214 8.00 -21.42 -1.33
CA GLU A 214 7.60 -22.05 -2.59
C GLU A 214 8.35 -21.46 -3.78
N MET A 215 8.45 -20.14 -3.84
CA MET A 215 9.17 -19.43 -4.90
C MET A 215 10.67 -19.75 -4.87
N ALA A 216 11.27 -19.96 -3.69
CA ALA A 216 12.67 -20.35 -3.57
C ALA A 216 12.92 -21.77 -4.11
N ARG A 217 11.99 -22.70 -3.89
CA ARG A 217 12.05 -24.06 -4.48
C ARG A 217 11.90 -24.04 -6.00
N ALA A 218 11.17 -23.06 -6.51
CA ALA A 218 10.94 -22.79 -7.92
C ALA A 218 12.00 -21.89 -8.58
N HIS A 219 13.07 -21.54 -7.85
CA HIS A 219 14.10 -20.65 -8.37
C HIS A 219 14.93 -21.33 -9.48
N VAL A 220 15.18 -20.61 -10.57
CA VAL A 220 15.84 -21.19 -11.78
C VAL A 220 17.35 -21.39 -11.63
N THR A 221 17.99 -20.73 -10.67
CA THR A 221 19.39 -20.95 -10.31
C THR A 221 19.54 -21.51 -8.89
N PRO A 222 20.62 -22.27 -8.60
CA PRO A 222 20.86 -22.77 -7.24
C PRO A 222 20.95 -21.64 -6.22
N LEU A 223 20.27 -21.81 -5.08
CA LEU A 223 20.36 -20.94 -3.91
C LEU A 223 21.17 -21.63 -2.80
N SER A 224 21.92 -20.82 -2.04
CA SER A 224 22.82 -21.24 -0.95
C SER A 224 22.56 -20.49 0.36
#